data_AF-K3VT23-F1
#
_entry.id   AF-K3VT23-F1
#
_cell.length_a   1.000
_cell.length_b   1.000
_cell.length_c   1.000
_cell.angle_alpha   90.00
_cell.angle_beta   90.00
_cell.angle_gamma   90.00
#
_symmetry.space_group_name_H-M   'P 1'
#
loop_
_entity.id
_entity.type
_entity.pdbx_description
1 polymer ?
#
loop_
_entity_poly.entity_id
_entity_poly.type
_entity_poly.pdbx_seq_one_letter_code
_entity_poly.pdbx_strand_id
1 'polypeptide(L)'
;MIRSRTALAALNTTLRRQWACQKCLSHSRFYSQKTEKREPPDHRKLGLQQELFISSIYSPGSPIFLPNGARIFNRLVDFLRKQYVRYGFEEVITPTIYKKSLWAKSGHLENYADDMYAVRGNTEPPPPQHDGCCGSHQEHLKPEEEEEGDYGLKPMNCPGHCLIFASKRHSYRDLPVRYADFSPLHRNEISGALSGLTRVRRFHQDDGHIFCRPSQVEEEIKKTLDFVKVVYTVLRFGANYRLALSTRPKDHYIGTEAEWDQAENALKRALDASGMEWDVKEGDGAFYGPKIDIVLTDSDGKDHQTATIQLDFQLPKRFELEYQAPAPEYEVRGETTEDPALLAEYGPVRPVMIHRAVLGSVERLMALLIEKYDGKWPFWLNPRQAIVLTVNTSAPVLDWAEHVRDVLVGQNKQFYEQLESGALPSQDHAFRPTGLAVDVDTTARPLGAKIKEARNNGYGQILVVGEDDVKNQQVALGKERLTPEDLRERLKTMVETFA
;
A
#
# COMPACT_ATOMS: atom_id res chain seq x y z
N MET A 1 -19.82 60.29 -50.61
CA MET A 1 -19.09 59.34 -51.47
C MET A 1 -18.50 58.26 -50.58
N ILE A 2 -18.76 56.97 -50.89
CA ILE A 2 -17.73 55.89 -51.02
C ILE A 2 -16.86 55.66 -49.75
N ARG A 3 -16.66 54.50 -49.10
CA ARG A 3 -16.83 53.04 -49.28
C ARG A 3 -16.42 52.45 -47.89
N SER A 4 -17.06 51.41 -47.34
CA SER A 4 -16.92 49.96 -47.61
C SER A 4 -15.57 49.32 -47.25
N ARG A 5 -15.66 48.38 -46.28
CA ARG A 5 -15.10 47.01 -46.17
C ARG A 5 -13.81 46.65 -46.91
N THR A 6 -12.89 45.93 -46.24
CA THR A 6 -12.59 44.46 -46.36
C THR A 6 -11.29 44.14 -45.59
N ALA A 7 -11.25 43.16 -44.67
CA ALA A 7 -11.02 41.72 -44.91
C ALA A 7 -9.73 41.42 -45.69
N LEU A 8 -8.73 40.83 -45.02
CA LEU A 8 -7.52 40.27 -45.62
C LEU A 8 -7.52 38.75 -45.44
N ALA A 9 -7.47 38.08 -46.58
CA ALA A 9 -7.61 36.65 -46.77
C ALA A 9 -6.27 35.90 -46.68
N ALA A 10 -6.38 34.63 -46.32
CA ALA A 10 -5.32 33.63 -46.33
C ALA A 10 -4.79 33.33 -47.74
N LEU A 11 -3.47 33.15 -47.84
CA LEU A 11 -2.78 32.72 -49.05
C LEU A 11 -2.86 31.19 -49.19
N ASN A 12 -3.55 30.74 -50.23
CA ASN A 12 -3.55 29.36 -50.73
C ASN A 12 -2.33 29.14 -51.64
N THR A 13 -1.36 28.33 -51.21
CA THR A 13 -0.36 27.72 -52.10
C THR A 13 -0.90 26.41 -52.68
N THR A 14 -1.14 26.42 -53.98
CA THR A 14 -1.54 25.25 -54.78
C THR A 14 -0.29 24.43 -55.14
N LEU A 15 -0.21 23.20 -54.64
CA LEU A 15 0.75 22.19 -55.11
C LEU A 15 0.04 21.23 -56.09
N ARG A 16 0.64 21.12 -57.28
CA ARG A 16 0.19 20.33 -58.44
C ARG A 16 -0.12 18.88 -58.07
N ARG A 17 -1.26 18.38 -58.56
CA ARG A 17 -1.57 16.93 -58.62
C ARG A 17 -0.62 16.24 -59.61
N GLN A 18 0.26 15.39 -59.10
CA GLN A 18 0.90 14.35 -59.92
C GLN A 18 0.00 13.11 -59.97
N TRP A 19 -0.15 12.57 -61.18
CA TRP A 19 -0.92 11.36 -61.48
C TRP A 19 -0.35 10.16 -60.70
N ALA A 20 -1.14 9.55 -59.83
CA ALA A 20 -0.80 8.29 -59.18
C ALA A 20 -1.41 7.11 -59.96
N CYS A 21 -0.56 6.17 -60.39
CA CYS A 21 -0.95 4.93 -61.05
C CYS A 21 -1.88 4.09 -60.17
N GLN A 22 -3.03 3.68 -60.70
CA GLN A 22 -4.08 2.96 -59.98
C GLN A 22 -3.65 1.55 -59.51
N LYS A 23 -2.62 0.95 -60.15
CA LYS A 23 -1.98 -0.31 -59.72
C LYS A 23 -1.01 -0.15 -58.54
N CYS A 24 -0.52 1.06 -58.26
CA CYS A 24 0.36 1.30 -57.12
C CYS A 24 -0.42 1.49 -55.81
N LEU A 25 -1.71 1.87 -55.88
CA LEU A 25 -2.61 2.02 -54.73
C LEU A 25 -3.09 0.69 -54.14
N SER A 26 -2.92 -0.45 -54.85
CA SER A 26 -3.31 -1.77 -54.32
C SER A 26 -2.24 -2.40 -53.43
N HIS A 27 -0.97 -1.99 -53.54
CA HIS A 27 0.10 -2.45 -52.64
C HIS A 27 0.19 -1.65 -51.33
N SER A 28 -0.34 -0.42 -51.27
CA SER A 28 -0.32 0.38 -50.03
C SER A 28 -1.43 0.03 -49.03
N ARG A 29 -2.34 -0.91 -49.36
CA ARG A 29 -3.40 -1.35 -48.43
C ARG A 29 -2.92 -2.33 -47.36
N PHE A 30 -1.66 -2.79 -47.42
CA PHE A 30 -1.12 -3.76 -46.46
C PHE A 30 -0.26 -3.17 -45.32
N TYR A 31 0.02 -1.86 -45.32
CA TYR A 31 0.81 -1.22 -44.26
C TYR A 31 0.30 0.20 -43.97
N SER A 32 -0.87 0.29 -43.33
CA SER A 32 -1.21 1.46 -42.50
C SER A 32 -2.29 1.07 -41.52
N GLN A 33 -2.04 0.04 -40.70
CA GLN A 33 -2.60 0.04 -39.36
C GLN A 33 -1.92 1.21 -38.64
N LYS A 34 -2.58 2.37 -38.57
CA LYS A 34 -2.27 3.34 -37.52
C LYS A 34 -2.48 2.56 -36.22
N THR A 35 -1.41 2.12 -35.58
CA THR A 35 -1.46 1.77 -34.17
C THR A 35 -1.94 3.04 -33.47
N GLU A 36 -3.22 3.09 -33.09
CA GLU A 36 -3.70 4.07 -32.12
C GLU A 36 -2.76 3.94 -30.93
N LYS A 37 -1.94 4.98 -30.69
CA LYS A 37 -1.11 5.04 -29.49
C LYS A 37 -2.09 5.11 -28.33
N ARG A 38 -2.35 3.97 -27.71
CA ARG A 38 -3.14 3.87 -26.50
C ARG A 38 -2.43 4.69 -25.43
N GLU A 39 -3.13 5.68 -24.85
CA GLU A 39 -2.59 6.43 -23.70
C GLU A 39 -2.22 5.45 -22.57
N PRO A 40 -1.11 5.69 -21.85
CA PRO A 40 -0.76 4.88 -20.70
C PRO A 40 -1.90 4.90 -19.64
N PRO A 41 -2.14 3.78 -18.94
CA PRO A 41 -3.17 3.71 -17.90
C PRO A 41 -2.91 4.68 -16.74
N ASP A 42 -3.79 5.66 -16.52
CA ASP A 42 -3.65 6.63 -15.42
C ASP A 42 -4.58 6.27 -14.26
N HIS A 43 -4.02 6.01 -13.07
CA HIS A 43 -4.79 5.63 -11.88
C HIS A 43 -5.82 6.69 -11.44
N ARG A 44 -5.60 7.97 -11.75
CA ARG A 44 -6.53 9.05 -11.42
C ARG A 44 -7.79 8.95 -12.27
N LYS A 45 -7.64 8.69 -13.56
CA LYS A 45 -8.76 8.51 -14.49
C LYS A 45 -9.50 7.19 -14.19
N LEU A 46 -8.76 6.09 -14.09
CA LEU A 46 -9.32 4.76 -13.84
C LEU A 46 -9.96 4.66 -12.45
N GLY A 47 -9.35 5.27 -11.44
CA GLY A 47 -9.86 5.31 -10.07
C GLY A 47 -11.22 6.00 -9.97
N LEU A 48 -11.42 7.11 -10.71
CA LEU A 48 -12.72 7.77 -10.80
C LEU A 48 -13.73 6.91 -11.58
N GLN A 49 -13.34 6.33 -12.72
CA GLN A 49 -14.22 5.48 -13.55
C GLN A 49 -14.73 4.25 -12.81
N GLN A 50 -13.92 3.67 -11.91
CA GLN A 50 -14.28 2.50 -11.11
C GLN A 50 -14.81 2.84 -9.71
N GLU A 51 -15.01 4.13 -9.41
CA GLU A 51 -15.50 4.60 -8.12
C GLU A 51 -14.63 4.09 -6.96
N LEU A 52 -13.30 4.18 -7.10
CA LEU A 52 -12.35 3.70 -6.10
C LEU A 52 -12.09 4.74 -5.01
N PHE A 53 -11.89 5.99 -5.39
CA PHE A 53 -11.61 7.07 -4.45
C PHE A 53 -12.01 8.42 -5.04
N ILE A 54 -12.17 9.41 -4.15
CA ILE A 54 -12.33 10.82 -4.50
C ILE A 54 -11.34 11.68 -3.73
N SER A 55 -11.05 12.86 -4.25
CA SER A 55 -10.34 13.93 -3.55
C SER A 55 -11.32 14.98 -3.06
N SER A 56 -11.09 15.55 -1.89
CA SER A 56 -11.89 16.65 -1.33
C SER A 56 -11.04 17.90 -1.13
N ILE A 57 -11.59 19.07 -1.45
CA ILE A 57 -10.96 20.35 -1.14
C ILE A 57 -10.76 20.58 0.36
N TYR A 58 -11.57 19.90 1.18
CA TYR A 58 -11.49 19.96 2.64
C TYR A 58 -10.38 19.08 3.22
N SER A 59 -9.79 18.19 2.41
CA SER A 59 -8.67 17.34 2.83
C SER A 59 -7.72 17.08 1.65
N PRO A 60 -7.02 18.12 1.15
CA PRO A 60 -6.12 17.99 0.01
C PRO A 60 -4.99 17.01 0.34
N GLY A 61 -4.71 16.10 -0.59
CA GLY A 61 -3.70 15.06 -0.39
C GLY A 61 -4.15 13.92 0.53
N SER A 62 -5.42 13.86 0.93
CA SER A 62 -5.98 12.76 1.72
C SER A 62 -7.13 12.11 0.93
N PRO A 63 -6.88 10.99 0.22
CA PRO A 63 -7.91 10.36 -0.58
C PRO A 63 -9.04 9.80 0.31
N ILE A 64 -10.28 9.95 -0.15
CA ILE A 64 -11.46 9.32 0.46
C ILE A 64 -11.75 8.08 -0.36
N PHE A 65 -11.51 6.90 0.21
CA PHE A 65 -11.83 5.64 -0.42
C PHE A 65 -13.33 5.38 -0.42
N LEU A 66 -13.87 5.14 -1.62
CA LEU A 66 -15.23 4.69 -1.83
C LEU A 66 -15.33 3.17 -1.60
N PRO A 67 -16.54 2.56 -1.53
CA PRO A 67 -16.68 1.14 -1.21
C PRO A 67 -15.82 0.19 -2.07
N ASN A 68 -15.69 0.46 -3.38
CA ASN A 68 -14.85 -0.37 -4.26
C ASN A 68 -13.37 -0.23 -3.92
N GLY A 69 -12.88 0.99 -3.69
CA GLY A 69 -11.49 1.21 -3.29
C GLY A 69 -11.17 0.64 -1.92
N ALA A 70 -12.09 0.79 -0.96
CA ALA A 70 -11.97 0.22 0.38
C ALA A 70 -11.87 -1.31 0.35
N ARG A 71 -12.63 -2.00 -0.52
CA ARG A 71 -12.50 -3.45 -0.74
C ARG A 71 -11.08 -3.84 -1.19
N ILE A 72 -10.51 -3.11 -2.16
CA ILE A 72 -9.14 -3.37 -2.63
C ILE A 72 -8.13 -3.12 -1.49
N PHE A 73 -8.23 -1.96 -0.85
CA PHE A 73 -7.36 -1.56 0.26
C PHE A 73 -7.35 -2.61 1.38
N ASN A 74 -8.53 -3.00 1.87
CA ASN A 74 -8.65 -3.97 2.96
C ASN A 74 -8.09 -5.34 2.58
N ARG A 75 -8.30 -5.80 1.33
CA ARG A 75 -7.75 -7.08 0.88
C ARG A 75 -6.22 -7.06 0.77
N LEU A 76 -5.61 -5.93 0.40
CA LEU A 76 -4.15 -5.78 0.43
C LEU A 76 -3.63 -5.83 1.87
N VAL A 77 -4.27 -5.12 2.79
CA VAL A 77 -3.92 -5.13 4.22
C VAL A 77 -4.09 -6.53 4.82
N ASP A 78 -5.23 -7.18 4.59
CA ASP A 78 -5.52 -8.52 5.12
C ASP A 78 -4.60 -9.59 4.53
N PHE A 79 -4.24 -9.46 3.24
CA PHE A 79 -3.20 -10.29 2.64
C PHE A 79 -1.87 -10.14 3.38
N LEU A 80 -1.44 -8.91 3.68
CA LEU A 80 -0.20 -8.65 4.42
C LEU A 80 -0.25 -9.14 5.86
N ARG A 81 -1.37 -8.98 6.56
CA ARG A 81 -1.57 -9.54 7.91
C ARG A 81 -1.40 -11.05 7.95
N LYS A 82 -1.88 -11.78 6.94
CA LYS A 82 -1.63 -13.23 6.82
C LYS A 82 -0.14 -13.53 6.68
N GLN A 83 0.59 -12.72 5.92
CA GLN A 83 2.03 -12.90 5.78
C GLN A 83 2.78 -12.55 7.07
N TYR A 84 2.31 -11.59 7.87
CA TYR A 84 2.92 -11.27 9.17
C TYR A 84 2.98 -12.48 10.09
N VAL A 85 1.92 -13.30 10.14
CA VAL A 85 1.91 -14.57 10.87
C VAL A 85 3.02 -15.51 10.38
N ARG A 86 3.21 -15.61 9.05
CA ARG A 86 4.23 -16.47 8.44
C ARG A 86 5.66 -16.01 8.72
N TYR A 87 5.89 -14.70 8.77
CA TYR A 87 7.21 -14.09 9.01
C TYR A 87 7.44 -13.72 10.48
N GLY A 88 6.52 -14.07 11.39
CA GLY A 88 6.66 -13.87 12.83
C GLY A 88 6.62 -12.41 13.27
N PHE A 89 5.78 -11.60 12.63
CA PHE A 89 5.49 -10.22 13.03
C PHE A 89 4.25 -10.17 13.92
N GLU A 90 4.35 -9.39 14.99
CA GLU A 90 3.24 -9.06 15.89
C GLU A 90 2.67 -7.69 15.49
N GLU A 91 1.40 -7.64 15.10
CA GLU A 91 0.73 -6.37 14.77
C GLU A 91 0.44 -5.59 16.06
N VAL A 92 0.85 -4.32 16.08
CA VAL A 92 0.65 -3.38 17.18
C VAL A 92 -0.16 -2.17 16.71
N ILE A 93 -0.80 -1.49 17.66
CA ILE A 93 -1.54 -0.25 17.40
C ILE A 93 -0.93 0.85 18.25
N THR A 94 -0.47 1.91 17.60
CA THR A 94 0.18 3.04 18.28
C THR A 94 -0.61 4.34 18.11
N PRO A 95 -0.58 5.26 19.09
CA PRO A 95 -1.20 6.58 18.97
C PRO A 95 -0.82 7.32 17.68
N THR A 96 -1.75 8.15 17.17
CA THR A 96 -1.49 9.04 16.02
C THR A 96 -0.85 10.36 16.43
N ILE A 97 -1.05 10.77 17.67
CA ILE A 97 -0.58 12.06 18.22
C ILE A 97 0.40 11.76 19.35
N TYR A 98 1.55 12.41 19.32
CA TYR A 98 2.55 12.35 20.39
C TYR A 98 3.03 13.74 20.77
N LYS A 99 3.53 13.86 22.01
CA LYS A 99 4.21 15.08 22.47
C LYS A 99 5.44 15.35 21.62
N LYS A 100 5.73 16.64 21.41
CA LYS A 100 6.93 17.11 20.71
C LYS A 100 8.24 16.52 21.22
N SER A 101 8.32 16.27 22.53
CA SER A 101 9.49 15.67 23.18
C SER A 101 9.84 14.27 22.67
N LEU A 102 8.87 13.48 22.19
CA LEU A 102 9.17 12.20 21.54
C LEU A 102 9.92 12.41 20.21
N TRP A 103 9.51 13.41 19.44
CA TRP A 103 10.13 13.74 18.15
C TRP A 103 11.53 14.30 18.34
N ALA A 104 11.75 15.12 19.37
CA ALA A 104 13.08 15.59 19.77
C ALA A 104 13.98 14.42 20.22
N LYS A 105 13.49 13.56 21.13
CA LYS A 105 14.23 12.39 21.60
C LYS A 105 14.67 11.51 20.43
N SER A 106 13.75 11.23 19.52
CA SER A 106 14.00 10.40 18.34
C SER A 106 14.91 11.03 17.27
N GLY A 107 15.14 12.35 17.29
CA GLY A 107 15.92 13.03 16.25
C GLY A 107 15.11 13.47 15.02
N HIS A 108 13.79 13.26 15.03
CA HIS A 108 12.92 13.59 13.91
C HIS A 108 12.55 15.06 13.90
N LEU A 109 12.51 15.72 15.05
CA LEU A 109 12.20 17.15 15.10
C LEU A 109 13.27 17.96 14.35
N GLU A 110 14.53 17.57 14.45
CA GLU A 110 15.66 18.26 13.82
C GLU A 110 15.70 18.03 12.29
N ASN A 111 15.23 16.88 11.82
CA ASN A 111 15.38 16.46 10.42
C ASN A 111 14.08 16.49 9.60
N TYR A 112 12.92 16.45 10.25
CA TYR A 112 11.60 16.30 9.60
C TYR A 112 10.56 17.33 10.05
N ALA A 113 10.91 18.33 10.88
CA ALA A 113 9.94 19.30 11.41
C ALA A 113 9.08 19.98 10.32
N ASP A 114 9.70 20.39 9.21
CA ASP A 114 9.01 21.08 8.11
C ASP A 114 7.96 20.19 7.42
N ASP A 115 8.18 18.87 7.46
CA ASP A 115 7.31 17.84 6.89
C ASP A 115 6.30 17.28 7.91
N MET A 116 6.20 17.83 9.12
CA MET A 116 5.31 17.36 10.18
C MET A 116 4.11 18.29 10.38
N TYR A 117 2.96 17.71 10.75
CA TYR A 117 1.81 18.48 11.22
C TYR A 117 1.87 18.66 12.73
N ALA A 118 1.84 19.91 13.18
CA ALA A 118 1.63 20.25 14.59
C ALA A 118 0.15 20.13 14.97
N VAL A 119 -0.09 19.74 16.22
CA VAL A 119 -1.41 19.67 16.84
C VAL A 119 -1.34 20.43 18.16
N ARG A 120 -2.25 21.38 18.36
CA ARG A 120 -2.32 22.17 19.59
C ARG A 120 -3.57 21.82 20.40
N GLY A 121 -3.44 21.86 21.71
CA GLY A 121 -4.57 21.72 22.62
C GLY A 121 -5.53 22.92 22.53
N ASN A 122 -6.80 22.69 22.87
CA ASN A 122 -7.83 23.75 22.85
C ASN A 122 -7.65 24.83 23.94
N THR A 123 -6.69 24.65 24.84
CA THR A 123 -6.46 25.50 26.02
C THR A 123 -5.39 26.57 25.82
N GLU A 124 -4.66 26.55 24.69
CA GLU A 124 -3.61 27.53 24.40
C GLU A 124 -4.16 28.71 23.58
N PRO A 125 -3.74 29.96 23.88
CA PRO A 125 -4.06 31.10 23.04
C PRO A 125 -3.46 30.92 21.63
N PRO A 126 -4.13 31.40 20.57
CA PRO A 126 -3.61 31.32 19.22
C PRO A 126 -2.26 32.05 19.11
N PRO A 127 -1.35 31.60 18.22
CA PRO A 127 -0.08 32.28 18.03
C PRO A 127 -0.33 33.71 17.50
N PRO A 128 0.57 34.67 17.76
CA PRO A 128 0.48 35.99 17.14
C PRO A 128 0.46 35.83 15.62
N GLN A 129 -0.50 36.49 14.97
CA GLN A 129 -0.64 36.50 13.52
C GLN A 129 0.62 37.15 12.92
N HIS A 130 1.48 36.34 12.28
CA HIS A 130 2.53 36.88 11.42
C HIS A 130 1.91 37.23 10.06
N ASP A 131 1.56 38.50 9.91
CA ASP A 131 1.30 39.09 8.60
C ASP A 131 2.61 39.12 7.79
N GLY A 132 2.61 38.44 6.64
CA GLY A 132 3.41 38.82 5.48
C GLY A 132 4.90 38.43 5.46
N CYS A 133 5.26 37.72 4.39
CA CYS A 133 6.39 38.00 3.48
C CYS A 133 7.65 38.66 4.08
N CYS A 134 8.78 37.96 3.95
CA CYS A 134 10.19 38.38 4.07
C CYS A 134 10.80 38.56 5.48
N GLY A 135 11.99 37.97 5.65
CA GLY A 135 12.96 38.39 6.67
C GLY A 135 13.34 37.32 7.69
N SER A 136 14.55 36.80 7.55
CA SER A 136 15.29 35.99 8.52
C SER A 136 15.35 36.63 9.91
N HIS A 137 14.82 35.96 10.93
CA HIS A 137 15.28 36.13 12.31
C HIS A 137 15.32 34.76 13.00
N GLN A 138 16.54 34.21 13.11
CA GLN A 138 16.87 33.22 14.14
C GLN A 138 16.85 33.96 15.48
N GLU A 139 15.74 33.86 16.21
CA GLU A 139 15.76 34.10 17.64
C GLU A 139 16.14 32.81 18.36
N HIS A 140 17.17 32.91 19.18
CA HIS A 140 17.64 31.85 20.07
C HIS A 140 16.52 31.44 21.03
N LEU A 141 15.85 30.32 20.74
CA LEU A 141 14.94 29.65 21.67
C LEU A 141 15.74 29.18 22.88
N LYS A 142 15.44 29.77 24.05
CA LYS A 142 15.90 29.27 25.34
C LYS A 142 15.31 27.85 25.57
N PRO A 143 16.10 26.89 26.06
CA PRO A 143 15.66 25.52 26.23
C PRO A 143 15.12 25.27 27.64
N GLU A 144 14.09 25.98 28.08
CA GLU A 144 13.51 25.73 29.43
C GLU A 144 12.00 26.06 29.41
N GLU A 145 11.19 25.03 29.69
CA GLU A 145 9.72 24.95 29.70
C GLU A 145 9.08 24.46 28.37
N GLU A 146 8.83 23.15 28.30
CA GLU A 146 7.90 22.59 27.31
C GLU A 146 6.53 23.24 27.53
N GLU A 147 6.02 24.01 26.55
CA GLU A 147 4.64 24.48 26.58
C GLU A 147 3.71 23.25 26.68
N GLU A 148 2.87 23.24 27.73
CA GLU A 148 1.98 22.16 28.09
C GLU A 148 0.82 22.02 27.07
N GLY A 149 1.13 21.56 25.86
CA GLY A 149 0.14 21.49 24.78
C GLY A 149 0.67 21.29 23.35
N ASP A 150 1.98 21.20 23.16
CA ASP A 150 2.64 21.03 21.86
C ASP A 150 2.71 19.55 21.43
N TYR A 151 1.83 19.14 20.52
CA TYR A 151 1.78 17.79 19.95
C TYR A 151 2.08 17.78 18.45
N GLY A 152 2.37 16.61 17.90
CA GLY A 152 2.49 16.41 16.46
C GLY A 152 1.79 15.13 16.00
N LEU A 153 1.23 15.16 14.80
CA LEU A 153 0.80 13.94 14.12
C LEU A 153 2.05 13.14 13.71
N LYS A 154 2.01 11.83 13.91
CA LYS A 154 3.14 10.97 13.57
C LYS A 154 3.42 10.96 12.05
N PRO A 155 4.67 11.24 11.61
CA PRO A 155 5.09 11.06 10.22
C PRO A 155 5.60 9.64 9.91
N MET A 156 5.80 8.83 10.96
CA MET A 156 6.30 7.45 10.93
C MET A 156 6.03 6.74 12.28
N ASN A 157 6.07 5.40 12.31
CA ASN A 157 5.75 4.62 13.51
C ASN A 157 6.96 4.26 14.40
N CYS A 158 8.19 4.41 13.91
CA CYS A 158 9.41 3.94 14.60
C CYS A 158 9.56 4.41 16.06
N PRO A 159 9.34 5.69 16.42
CA PRO A 159 9.42 6.13 17.82
C PRO A 159 8.40 5.41 18.71
N GLY A 160 7.18 5.19 18.22
CA GLY A 160 6.16 4.43 18.95
C GLY A 160 6.58 2.98 19.20
N HIS A 161 7.20 2.33 18.22
CA HIS A 161 7.69 0.96 18.36
C HIS A 161 8.88 0.86 19.34
N CYS A 162 9.73 1.90 19.41
CA CYS A 162 10.77 1.98 20.43
C CYS A 162 10.19 2.04 21.85
N LEU A 163 9.10 2.79 22.06
CA LEU A 163 8.39 2.81 23.35
C LEU A 163 7.83 1.43 23.70
N ILE A 164 7.28 0.70 22.73
CA ILE A 164 6.79 -0.67 22.95
C ILE A 164 7.94 -1.59 23.34
N PHE A 165 9.06 -1.56 22.62
CA PHE A 165 10.23 -2.38 22.96
C PHE A 165 10.72 -2.05 24.39
N ALA A 166 10.88 -0.76 24.72
CA ALA A 166 11.33 -0.31 26.04
C ALA A 166 10.37 -0.65 27.19
N SER A 167 9.10 -0.94 26.91
CA SER A 167 8.09 -1.25 27.94
C SER A 167 8.33 -2.57 28.66
N LYS A 168 9.17 -3.45 28.09
CA LYS A 168 9.49 -4.77 28.64
C LYS A 168 11.00 -4.98 28.69
N ARG A 169 11.45 -5.79 29.65
CA ARG A 169 12.83 -6.28 29.66
C ARG A 169 12.96 -7.43 28.67
N HIS A 170 14.01 -7.42 27.85
CA HIS A 170 14.29 -8.46 26.86
C HIS A 170 15.59 -9.18 27.21
N SER A 171 15.60 -10.49 26.98
CA SER A 171 16.81 -11.32 26.92
C SER A 171 17.22 -11.51 25.46
N TYR A 172 18.48 -11.82 25.21
CA TYR A 172 18.97 -12.21 23.89
C TYR A 172 18.17 -13.37 23.25
N ARG A 173 17.51 -14.20 24.08
CA ARG A 173 16.64 -15.30 23.64
C ARG A 173 15.30 -14.85 23.07
N ASP A 174 14.84 -13.65 23.45
CA ASP A 174 13.58 -13.09 22.98
C ASP A 174 13.74 -12.46 21.59
N LEU A 175 14.98 -12.18 21.18
CA LEU A 175 15.29 -11.55 19.89
C LEU A 175 15.44 -12.61 18.79
N PRO A 176 14.91 -12.35 17.57
CA PRO A 176 14.42 -11.05 17.10
C PRO A 176 12.94 -10.77 17.46
N VAL A 177 12.67 -9.54 17.91
CA VAL A 177 11.32 -9.02 18.14
C VAL A 177 10.87 -8.25 16.90
N ARG A 178 9.68 -8.54 16.37
CA ARG A 178 9.19 -7.94 15.12
C ARG A 178 7.81 -7.32 15.33
N TYR A 179 7.70 -6.01 15.17
CA TYR A 179 6.42 -5.29 15.24
C TYR A 179 5.98 -4.83 13.86
N ALA A 180 4.69 -4.90 13.58
CA ALA A 180 4.08 -4.32 12.38
C ALA A 180 2.94 -3.35 12.76
N ASP A 181 2.73 -2.29 11.98
CA ASP A 181 1.69 -1.29 12.24
C ASP A 181 1.15 -0.72 10.92
N PHE A 182 -0.18 -0.63 10.83
CA PHE A 182 -0.92 -0.06 9.68
C PHE A 182 -1.59 1.29 10.01
N SER A 183 -1.27 1.88 11.17
CA SER A 183 -1.82 3.16 11.59
C SER A 183 -1.57 4.27 10.58
N PRO A 184 -2.48 5.24 10.46
CA PRO A 184 -2.32 6.35 9.53
C PRO A 184 -1.12 7.23 9.91
N LEU A 185 -0.31 7.55 8.91
CA LEU A 185 0.82 8.47 8.98
C LEU A 185 0.47 9.76 8.25
N HIS A 186 1.07 10.87 8.71
CA HIS A 186 0.83 12.18 8.14
C HIS A 186 2.14 12.91 7.83
N ARG A 187 2.29 13.38 6.59
CA ARG A 187 3.42 14.21 6.15
C ARG A 187 2.91 15.47 5.49
N ASN A 188 3.50 16.61 5.81
CA ASN A 188 3.12 17.93 5.32
C ASN A 188 3.67 18.20 3.91
N GLU A 189 3.34 17.31 2.98
CA GLU A 189 3.76 17.42 1.58
C GLU A 189 3.28 18.74 0.96
N ILE A 190 4.16 19.38 0.18
CA ILE A 190 3.87 20.63 -0.53
C ILE A 190 2.69 20.39 -1.48
N SER A 191 1.69 21.28 -1.46
CA SER A 191 0.43 21.11 -2.19
C SER A 191 0.62 20.85 -3.69
N GLY A 192 1.63 21.46 -4.32
CA GLY A 192 1.94 21.28 -5.74
C GLY A 192 2.54 19.92 -6.11
N ALA A 193 3.01 19.15 -5.13
CA ALA A 193 3.59 17.82 -5.34
C ALA A 193 2.56 16.68 -5.21
N LEU A 194 1.36 16.97 -4.69
CA LEU A 194 0.30 15.98 -4.48
C LEU A 194 -0.19 15.42 -5.81
N SER A 195 -0.33 14.09 -5.91
CA SER A 195 -0.78 13.44 -7.15
C SER A 195 -1.52 12.14 -6.88
N GLY A 196 -2.85 12.20 -7.04
CA GLY A 196 -3.74 11.05 -6.92
C GLY A 196 -3.48 10.26 -5.64
N LEU A 197 -3.06 9.00 -5.81
CA LEU A 197 -2.67 8.11 -4.71
C LEU A 197 -1.15 7.94 -4.57
N THR A 198 -0.36 8.41 -5.53
CA THR A 198 1.11 8.23 -5.56
C THR A 198 1.86 9.12 -4.55
N ARG A 199 1.33 10.33 -4.28
CA ARG A 199 1.88 11.29 -3.33
C ARG A 199 0.76 11.99 -2.58
N VAL A 200 0.66 11.69 -1.30
CA VAL A 200 -0.45 12.02 -0.40
C VAL A 200 0.09 12.52 0.95
N ARG A 201 -0.72 13.28 1.68
CA ARG A 201 -0.41 13.80 3.03
C ARG A 201 -0.76 12.81 4.11
N ARG A 202 -1.83 12.04 3.93
CA ARG A 202 -2.20 10.91 4.80
C ARG A 202 -2.03 9.61 4.04
N PHE A 203 -1.33 8.66 4.64
CA PHE A 203 -1.11 7.33 4.07
C PHE A 203 -1.05 6.26 5.14
N HIS A 204 -1.24 5.01 4.74
CA HIS A 204 -1.02 3.84 5.60
C HIS A 204 0.14 3.07 5.01
N GLN A 205 1.17 2.87 5.80
CA GLN A 205 2.32 2.06 5.43
C GLN A 205 2.18 0.69 6.08
N ASP A 206 2.62 -0.36 5.42
CA ASP A 206 2.76 -1.69 5.99
C ASP A 206 4.04 -1.78 6.85
N ASP A 207 4.15 -0.84 7.78
CA ASP A 207 5.37 -0.48 8.47
C ASP A 207 5.78 -1.60 9.42
N GLY A 208 7.06 -1.95 9.42
CA GLY A 208 7.61 -3.01 10.23
C GLY A 208 8.94 -2.61 10.85
N HIS A 209 9.12 -2.98 12.12
CA HIS A 209 10.35 -2.71 12.86
C HIS A 209 10.83 -4.00 13.54
N ILE A 210 12.02 -4.44 13.17
CA ILE A 210 12.67 -5.64 13.73
C ILE A 210 13.77 -5.18 14.68
N PHE A 211 13.70 -5.59 15.94
CA PHE A 211 14.77 -5.44 16.92
C PHE A 211 15.51 -6.77 17.02
N CYS A 212 16.75 -6.80 16.55
CA CYS A 212 17.54 -8.02 16.44
C CYS A 212 18.95 -7.84 17.02
N ARG A 213 19.60 -8.98 17.28
CA ARG A 213 21.02 -9.00 17.68
C ARG A 213 21.88 -8.65 16.46
N PRO A 214 23.08 -8.05 16.63
CA PRO A 214 23.97 -7.76 15.49
C PRO A 214 24.26 -8.98 14.60
N SER A 215 24.40 -10.17 15.19
CA SER A 215 24.62 -11.43 14.47
C SER A 215 23.41 -11.91 13.64
N GLN A 216 22.20 -11.41 13.92
CA GLN A 216 20.96 -11.79 13.24
C GLN A 216 20.63 -10.90 12.03
N VAL A 217 21.31 -9.76 11.86
CA VAL A 217 20.99 -8.73 10.86
C VAL A 217 20.88 -9.31 9.44
N GLU A 218 21.88 -10.08 9.02
CA GLU A 218 21.93 -10.64 7.66
C GLU A 218 20.78 -11.63 7.39
N GLU A 219 20.44 -12.48 8.38
CA GLU A 219 19.32 -13.41 8.28
C GLU A 219 17.98 -12.68 8.19
N GLU A 220 17.79 -11.62 8.98
CA GLU A 220 16.54 -10.84 8.99
C GLU A 220 16.36 -10.01 7.71
N ILE A 221 17.44 -9.47 7.14
CA ILE A 221 17.40 -8.83 5.81
C ILE A 221 16.98 -9.86 4.75
N LYS A 222 17.60 -11.05 4.76
CA LYS A 222 17.27 -12.12 3.81
C LYS A 222 15.80 -12.54 3.90
N LYS A 223 15.28 -12.78 5.11
CA LYS A 223 13.85 -13.09 5.32
C LYS A 223 12.94 -11.97 4.80
N THR A 224 13.35 -10.71 4.97
CA THR A 224 12.57 -9.56 4.48
C THR A 224 12.60 -9.46 2.96
N LEU A 225 13.72 -9.77 2.30
CA LEU A 225 13.80 -9.87 0.83
C LEU A 225 12.93 -11.01 0.30
N ASP A 226 12.93 -12.17 0.96
CA ASP A 226 12.04 -13.29 0.62
C ASP A 226 10.57 -12.90 0.78
N PHE A 227 10.24 -12.14 1.83
CA PHE A 227 8.90 -11.60 2.03
C PHE A 227 8.47 -10.68 0.89
N VAL A 228 9.31 -9.71 0.51
CA VAL A 228 9.06 -8.85 -0.65
C VAL A 228 8.83 -9.69 -1.91
N LYS A 229 9.69 -10.68 -2.17
CA LYS A 229 9.59 -11.55 -3.35
C LYS A 229 8.27 -12.31 -3.41
N VAL A 230 7.80 -12.87 -2.30
CA VAL A 230 6.51 -13.57 -2.23
C VAL A 230 5.36 -12.61 -2.54
N VAL A 231 5.32 -11.46 -1.88
CA VAL A 231 4.26 -10.46 -2.08
C VAL A 231 4.23 -9.95 -3.53
N TYR A 232 5.39 -9.64 -4.10
CA TYR A 232 5.49 -9.08 -5.45
C TYR A 232 5.19 -10.14 -6.53
N THR A 233 5.44 -11.42 -6.23
CA THR A 233 5.01 -12.54 -7.07
C THR A 233 3.49 -12.67 -7.10
N VAL A 234 2.83 -12.62 -5.94
CA VAL A 234 1.36 -12.68 -5.82
C VAL A 234 0.70 -11.49 -6.52
N LEU A 235 1.25 -10.29 -6.35
CA LEU A 235 0.80 -9.07 -7.02
C LEU A 235 1.19 -9.01 -8.51
N ARG A 236 1.88 -10.04 -9.02
CA ARG A 236 2.32 -10.21 -10.41
C ARG A 236 3.26 -9.11 -10.91
N PHE A 237 4.02 -8.48 -10.02
CA PHE A 237 5.07 -7.53 -10.42
C PHE A 237 6.20 -8.24 -11.18
N GLY A 238 6.46 -9.52 -10.92
CA GLY A 238 7.40 -10.33 -11.70
C GLY A 238 8.80 -9.71 -11.68
N ALA A 239 9.49 -9.66 -12.82
CA ALA A 239 10.81 -9.03 -12.95
C ALA A 239 10.78 -7.50 -13.13
N ASN A 240 9.63 -6.84 -12.95
CA ASN A 240 9.47 -5.40 -13.22
C ASN A 240 9.79 -4.50 -12.01
N TYR A 241 10.48 -5.02 -11.01
CA TYR A 241 10.97 -4.23 -9.89
C TYR A 241 12.48 -4.41 -9.77
N ARG A 242 13.15 -3.33 -9.36
CA ARG A 242 14.60 -3.29 -9.20
C ARG A 242 14.96 -3.02 -7.76
N LEU A 243 16.06 -3.63 -7.32
CA LEU A 243 16.63 -3.39 -6.01
C LEU A 243 17.75 -2.35 -6.15
N ALA A 244 17.83 -1.41 -5.22
CA ALA A 244 18.91 -0.44 -5.17
C ALA A 244 19.48 -0.34 -3.76
N LEU A 245 20.79 -0.50 -3.62
CA LEU A 245 21.51 -0.24 -2.37
C LEU A 245 21.85 1.25 -2.29
N SER A 246 21.22 1.94 -1.36
CA SER A 246 21.42 3.36 -1.11
C SER A 246 22.42 3.54 0.03
N THR A 247 23.59 4.08 -0.30
CA THR A 247 24.78 4.14 0.57
C THR A 247 24.91 5.48 1.32
N ARG A 248 25.90 5.55 2.21
CA ARG A 248 26.21 6.69 3.09
C ARG A 248 26.18 8.05 2.37
N PRO A 249 25.35 9.00 2.83
CA PRO A 249 25.38 10.39 2.35
C PRO A 249 26.76 11.04 2.56
N LYS A 250 27.13 11.98 1.69
CA LYS A 250 28.44 12.66 1.77
C LYS A 250 28.51 13.70 2.88
N ASP A 251 27.43 14.44 3.11
CA ASP A 251 27.47 15.70 3.87
C ASP A 251 26.80 15.61 5.25
N HIS A 252 25.94 14.61 5.48
CA HIS A 252 25.13 14.52 6.69
C HIS A 252 24.76 13.06 7.01
N TYR A 253 25.51 12.44 7.92
CA TYR A 253 25.18 11.13 8.48
C TYR A 253 25.58 11.06 9.95
N ILE A 254 24.95 10.16 10.69
CA ILE A 254 25.22 9.93 12.12
C ILE A 254 25.84 8.54 12.29
N GLY A 255 26.87 8.45 13.14
CA GLY A 255 27.62 7.22 13.40
C GLY A 255 29.05 7.28 12.87
N THR A 256 29.82 6.23 13.15
CA THR A 256 31.21 6.11 12.69
C THR A 256 31.27 5.54 11.27
N GLU A 257 32.34 5.83 10.52
CA GLU A 257 32.55 5.24 9.20
C GLU A 257 32.56 3.70 9.24
N ALA A 258 33.17 3.13 10.28
CA ALA A 258 33.24 1.67 10.46
C ALA A 258 31.85 1.03 10.66
N GLU A 259 30.95 1.66 11.44
CA GLU A 259 29.57 1.18 11.59
C GLU A 259 28.82 1.19 10.26
N TRP A 260 29.01 2.24 9.45
CA TRP A 260 28.42 2.35 8.13
C TRP A 260 28.97 1.33 7.14
N ASP A 261 30.29 1.15 7.11
CA ASP A 261 30.94 0.17 6.23
C ASP A 261 30.46 -1.25 6.58
N GLN A 262 30.28 -1.55 7.87
CA GLN A 262 29.72 -2.83 8.32
C GLN A 262 28.26 -3.01 7.85
N ALA A 263 27.43 -1.98 8.01
CA ALA A 263 26.02 -2.00 7.62
C ALA A 263 25.83 -2.14 6.09
N GLU A 264 26.59 -1.38 5.31
CA GLU A 264 26.58 -1.45 3.85
C GLU A 264 27.03 -2.82 3.36
N ASN A 265 28.11 -3.37 3.94
CA ASN A 265 28.58 -4.71 3.60
C ASN A 265 27.57 -5.79 3.97
N ALA A 266 26.84 -5.65 5.07
CA ALA A 266 25.77 -6.58 5.45
C ALA A 266 24.61 -6.57 4.44
N LEU A 267 24.14 -5.38 4.03
CA LEU A 267 23.10 -5.27 3.00
C LEU A 267 23.58 -5.78 1.66
N LYS A 268 24.82 -5.49 1.27
CA LYS A 268 25.43 -5.98 0.03
C LYS A 268 25.50 -7.50 -0.02
N ARG A 269 25.99 -8.16 1.05
CA ARG A 269 26.02 -9.63 1.12
C ARG A 269 24.62 -10.24 1.03
N ALA A 270 23.64 -9.65 1.69
CA ALA A 270 22.26 -10.11 1.62
C ALA A 270 21.65 -9.96 0.21
N LEU A 271 21.96 -8.86 -0.47
CA LEU A 271 21.58 -8.63 -1.87
C LEU A 271 22.24 -9.64 -2.81
N ASP A 272 23.55 -9.86 -2.69
CA ASP A 272 24.29 -10.84 -3.51
C ASP A 272 23.75 -12.26 -3.29
N ALA A 273 23.44 -12.62 -2.05
CA ALA A 273 22.86 -13.91 -1.70
C ALA A 273 21.40 -14.10 -2.18
N SER A 274 20.68 -13.01 -2.48
CA SER A 274 19.31 -13.08 -3.00
C SER A 274 19.23 -13.59 -4.44
N GLY A 275 20.34 -13.50 -5.19
CA GLY A 275 20.41 -13.84 -6.62
C GLY A 275 19.62 -12.90 -7.52
N MET A 276 19.22 -11.72 -7.03
CA MET A 276 18.48 -10.71 -7.77
C MET A 276 19.43 -9.62 -8.27
N GLU A 277 19.16 -9.06 -9.45
CA GLU A 277 19.90 -7.92 -9.95
C GLU A 277 19.60 -6.68 -9.09
N TRP A 278 20.66 -5.94 -8.74
CA TRP A 278 20.58 -4.76 -7.90
C TRP A 278 21.59 -3.69 -8.33
N ASP A 279 21.21 -2.42 -8.15
CA ASP A 279 22.02 -1.25 -8.48
C ASP A 279 22.54 -0.55 -7.21
N VAL A 280 23.56 0.30 -7.33
CA VAL A 280 24.00 1.20 -6.25
C VAL A 280 23.47 2.61 -6.49
N LYS A 281 22.93 3.23 -5.44
CA LYS A 281 22.62 4.66 -5.40
C LYS A 281 23.53 5.36 -4.39
N GLU A 282 24.63 5.90 -4.89
CA GLU A 282 25.63 6.54 -4.04
C GLU A 282 25.06 7.75 -3.29
N GLY A 283 25.14 7.72 -1.97
CA GLY A 283 24.75 8.85 -1.11
C GLY A 283 23.25 9.04 -0.89
N ASP A 284 22.41 8.10 -1.34
CA ASP A 284 20.93 8.16 -1.21
C ASP A 284 20.41 7.46 0.07
N GLY A 285 21.30 7.01 0.94
CA GLY A 285 20.97 6.45 2.26
C GLY A 285 20.31 7.49 3.17
N ALA A 286 19.61 7.07 4.22
CA ALA A 286 19.11 8.03 5.20
C ALA A 286 20.23 8.45 6.16
N PHE A 287 20.07 9.56 6.85
CA PHE A 287 21.08 10.08 7.77
C PHE A 287 21.50 9.09 8.90
N TYR A 288 20.68 8.09 9.21
CA TYR A 288 20.92 7.10 10.29
C TYR A 288 21.35 5.71 9.80
N GLY A 289 21.37 5.45 8.50
CA GLY A 289 21.87 4.18 7.98
C GLY A 289 21.53 3.89 6.51
N PRO A 290 22.20 2.87 5.92
CA PRO A 290 21.99 2.47 4.53
C PRO A 290 20.65 1.72 4.38
N LYS A 291 20.15 1.67 3.15
CA LYS A 291 18.86 1.03 2.85
C LYS A 291 18.86 0.31 1.50
N ILE A 292 18.04 -0.72 1.40
CA ILE A 292 17.67 -1.38 0.15
C ILE A 292 16.32 -0.80 -0.28
N ASP A 293 16.32 -0.04 -1.37
CA ASP A 293 15.11 0.48 -1.99
C ASP A 293 14.60 -0.50 -3.04
N ILE A 294 13.30 -0.80 -2.99
CA ILE A 294 12.62 -1.57 -4.03
C ILE A 294 11.86 -0.54 -4.87
N VAL A 295 12.21 -0.46 -6.16
CA VAL A 295 11.66 0.54 -7.08
C VAL A 295 10.76 -0.11 -8.12
N LEU A 296 9.57 0.46 -8.28
CA LEU A 296 8.60 0.13 -9.32
C LEU A 296 8.44 1.33 -10.25
N THR A 297 8.40 1.07 -11.56
CA THR A 297 8.15 2.11 -12.57
C THR A 297 6.66 2.14 -12.90
N ASP A 298 6.07 3.34 -12.91
CA ASP A 298 4.67 3.54 -13.29
C ASP A 298 4.47 3.51 -14.82
N SER A 299 3.23 3.64 -15.27
CA SER A 299 2.90 3.57 -16.71
C SER A 299 3.46 4.74 -17.53
N ASP A 300 3.82 5.85 -16.88
CA ASP A 300 4.42 7.04 -17.48
C ASP A 300 5.96 6.99 -17.46
N GLY A 301 6.55 5.92 -16.91
CA GLY A 301 8.00 5.73 -16.84
C GLY A 301 8.66 6.37 -15.62
N LYS A 302 7.89 6.82 -14.63
CA LYS A 302 8.42 7.40 -13.40
C LYS A 302 8.67 6.30 -12.37
N ASP A 303 9.86 6.35 -11.78
CA ASP A 303 10.26 5.45 -10.70
C ASP A 303 9.63 5.87 -9.36
N HIS A 304 9.06 4.89 -8.67
CA HIS A 304 8.49 5.02 -7.32
C HIS A 304 9.15 4.02 -6.38
N GLN A 305 9.67 4.51 -5.27
CA GLN A 305 10.05 3.65 -4.16
C GLN A 305 8.78 3.12 -3.49
N THR A 306 8.63 1.80 -3.43
CA THR A 306 7.49 1.12 -2.80
C THR A 306 7.92 0.39 -1.54
N ALA A 307 8.82 -0.58 -1.65
CA ALA A 307 9.37 -1.26 -0.48
C ALA A 307 10.70 -0.63 -0.04
N THR A 308 11.05 -0.86 1.22
CA THR A 308 12.35 -0.49 1.78
C THR A 308 12.78 -1.48 2.85
N ILE A 309 14.08 -1.69 2.98
CA ILE A 309 14.71 -2.38 4.12
C ILE A 309 15.87 -1.50 4.56
N GLN A 310 15.82 -0.98 5.77
CA GLN A 310 16.74 0.03 6.23
C GLN A 310 17.29 -0.30 7.61
N LEU A 311 18.62 -0.20 7.75
CA LEU A 311 19.29 -0.39 9.03
C LEU A 311 19.35 0.92 9.81
N ASP A 312 19.07 0.84 11.11
CA ASP A 312 19.16 1.96 12.03
C ASP A 312 19.86 1.54 13.33
N PHE A 313 21.01 2.18 13.57
CA PHE A 313 21.81 2.02 14.78
C PHE A 313 21.66 3.21 15.74
N GLN A 314 20.98 4.27 15.33
CA GLN A 314 20.86 5.54 16.03
C GLN A 314 19.62 5.61 16.90
N LEU A 315 18.47 5.17 16.39
CA LEU A 315 17.23 5.23 17.16
C LEU A 315 17.27 4.35 18.41
N PRO A 316 17.82 3.12 18.38
CA PRO A 316 18.06 2.36 19.60
C PRO A 316 18.99 3.07 20.60
N LYS A 317 19.96 3.87 20.14
CA LYS A 317 20.85 4.66 21.00
C LYS A 317 20.08 5.79 21.68
N ARG A 318 19.32 6.56 20.90
CA ARG A 318 18.51 7.70 21.38
C ARG A 318 17.42 7.28 22.37
N PHE A 319 16.90 6.07 22.23
CA PHE A 319 15.90 5.51 23.15
C PHE A 319 16.50 4.70 24.29
N GLU A 320 17.82 4.53 24.34
CA GLU A 320 18.52 3.72 25.34
C GLU A 320 17.94 2.29 25.40
N LEU A 321 17.66 1.72 24.22
CA LEU A 321 17.11 0.38 24.12
C LEU A 321 18.19 -0.65 24.41
N GLU A 322 17.85 -1.65 25.22
CA GLU A 322 18.77 -2.68 25.67
C GLU A 322 18.08 -4.04 25.83
N TYR A 323 18.84 -5.11 25.65
CA TYR A 323 18.51 -6.48 26.02
C TYR A 323 19.66 -7.11 26.81
N GLN A 324 19.38 -8.14 27.61
CA GLN A 324 20.39 -8.81 28.44
C GLN A 324 21.01 -10.00 27.70
N ALA A 325 22.34 -10.04 27.62
CA ALA A 325 23.08 -11.09 26.90
C ALA A 325 24.36 -11.54 27.65
N PRO A 326 24.80 -12.79 27.46
CA PRO A 326 26.12 -13.24 27.90
C PRO A 326 27.21 -12.66 27.00
N ALA A 327 28.44 -12.53 27.53
CA ALA A 327 29.61 -12.01 26.82
C ALA A 327 29.30 -10.70 26.05
N PRO A 328 28.84 -9.63 26.72
CA PRO A 328 28.31 -8.43 26.08
C PRO A 328 29.27 -7.78 25.08
N GLU A 329 30.59 -7.82 25.32
CA GLU A 329 31.59 -7.28 24.39
C GLU A 329 31.62 -8.00 23.04
N TYR A 330 31.42 -9.32 23.02
CA TYR A 330 31.36 -10.12 21.78
C TYR A 330 30.00 -9.97 21.11
N GLU A 331 28.93 -9.94 21.91
CA GLU A 331 27.57 -9.78 21.44
C GLU A 331 27.39 -8.46 20.66
N VAL A 332 27.98 -7.35 21.13
CA VAL A 332 27.98 -6.05 20.43
C VAL A 332 28.61 -6.14 19.04
N ARG A 333 29.66 -6.97 18.88
CA ARG A 333 30.33 -7.20 17.57
C ARG A 333 29.57 -8.19 16.69
N GLY A 334 28.54 -8.86 17.22
CA GLY A 334 27.87 -9.96 16.54
C GLY A 334 28.71 -11.23 16.46
N GLU A 335 29.70 -11.37 17.35
CA GLU A 335 30.60 -12.51 17.42
C GLU A 335 30.10 -13.51 18.48
N THR A 336 30.44 -14.79 18.30
CA THR A 336 30.14 -15.84 19.28
C THR A 336 31.42 -16.29 19.99
N THR A 337 31.32 -16.57 21.29
CA THR A 337 32.41 -17.17 22.07
C THR A 337 31.91 -18.43 22.77
N GLU A 338 32.80 -19.42 22.91
CA GLU A 338 32.54 -20.67 23.65
C GLU A 338 33.23 -20.68 25.03
N ASP A 339 33.98 -19.63 25.37
CA ASP A 339 34.69 -19.55 26.64
C ASP A 339 33.70 -19.45 27.83
N PRO A 340 33.67 -20.45 28.74
CA PRO A 340 32.76 -20.45 29.88
C PRO A 340 32.92 -19.24 30.81
N ALA A 341 34.12 -18.65 30.91
CA ALA A 341 34.36 -17.48 31.75
C ALA A 341 33.70 -16.23 31.17
N LEU A 342 33.79 -16.03 29.85
CA LEU A 342 33.14 -14.91 29.16
C LEU A 342 31.62 -15.08 29.10
N LEU A 343 31.14 -16.32 28.92
CA LEU A 343 29.71 -16.62 28.91
C LEU A 343 29.02 -16.48 30.29
N ALA A 344 29.80 -16.48 31.38
CA ALA A 344 29.30 -16.21 32.72
C ALA A 344 29.03 -14.72 32.97
N GLU A 345 29.65 -13.82 32.19
CA GLU A 345 29.41 -12.39 32.27
C GLU A 345 28.12 -12.03 31.52
N TYR A 346 27.17 -11.42 32.21
CA TYR A 346 25.92 -10.91 31.63
C TYR A 346 25.87 -9.39 31.71
N GLY A 347 25.42 -8.76 30.63
CA GLY A 347 25.26 -7.33 30.59
C GLY A 347 24.22 -6.85 29.58
N PRO A 348 23.87 -5.56 29.64
CA PRO A 348 23.02 -4.94 28.65
C PRO A 348 23.77 -4.78 27.32
N VAL A 349 23.07 -5.10 26.23
CA VAL A 349 23.52 -4.88 24.85
C VAL A 349 22.41 -4.17 24.09
N ARG A 350 22.78 -3.29 23.17
CA ARG A 350 21.84 -2.53 22.36
C ARG A 350 21.40 -3.33 21.12
N PRO A 351 20.09 -3.43 20.83
CA PRO A 351 19.63 -4.10 19.62
C PRO A 351 19.91 -3.25 18.37
N VAL A 352 20.01 -3.92 17.23
CA VAL A 352 19.94 -3.30 15.90
C VAL A 352 18.49 -3.22 15.47
N MET A 353 18.08 -2.08 14.91
CA MET A 353 16.74 -1.89 14.39
C MET A 353 16.73 -1.97 12.87
N ILE A 354 15.83 -2.77 12.31
CA ILE A 354 15.58 -2.83 10.87
C ILE A 354 14.19 -2.26 10.61
N HIS A 355 14.13 -1.15 9.89
CA HIS A 355 12.89 -0.60 9.36
C HIS A 355 12.57 -1.29 8.05
N ARG A 356 11.32 -1.66 7.85
CA ARG A 356 10.88 -2.24 6.59
C ARG A 356 9.49 -1.81 6.20
N ALA A 357 9.26 -1.81 4.90
CA ALA A 357 7.93 -1.79 4.30
C ALA A 357 7.98 -2.70 3.06
N VAL A 358 6.93 -3.49 2.83
CA VAL A 358 6.84 -4.41 1.68
C VAL A 358 5.97 -3.79 0.58
N LEU A 359 4.77 -3.34 0.95
CA LEU A 359 3.91 -2.57 0.04
C LEU A 359 4.39 -1.12 -0.09
N GLY A 360 4.95 -0.57 0.99
CA GLY A 360 5.09 0.87 1.17
C GLY A 360 3.78 1.47 1.62
N SER A 361 3.49 2.69 1.15
CA SER A 361 2.13 3.22 1.26
C SER A 361 1.17 2.35 0.45
N VAL A 362 0.11 1.87 1.11
CA VAL A 362 -0.95 1.10 0.47
C VAL A 362 -1.62 1.92 -0.62
N GLU A 363 -1.77 3.23 -0.43
CA GLU A 363 -2.28 4.17 -1.44
C GLU A 363 -1.39 4.18 -2.69
N ARG A 364 -0.08 4.38 -2.52
CA ARG A 364 0.87 4.41 -3.64
C ARG A 364 0.88 3.09 -4.39
N LEU A 365 0.94 1.97 -3.68
CA LEU A 365 0.93 0.66 -4.31
C LEU A 365 -0.39 0.41 -5.04
N MET A 366 -1.53 0.80 -4.45
CA MET A 366 -2.83 0.70 -5.11
C MET A 366 -2.86 1.52 -6.41
N ALA A 367 -2.24 2.71 -6.43
CA ALA A 367 -2.05 3.50 -7.66
C ALA A 367 -1.35 2.66 -8.75
N LEU A 368 -0.19 2.09 -8.42
CA LEU A 368 0.62 1.29 -9.33
C LEU A 368 -0.12 0.03 -9.80
N LEU A 369 -0.93 -0.59 -8.92
CA LEU A 369 -1.76 -1.74 -9.27
C LEU A 369 -2.89 -1.37 -10.23
N ILE A 370 -3.54 -0.20 -10.04
CA ILE A 370 -4.58 0.29 -10.98
C ILE A 370 -3.98 0.41 -12.38
N GLU A 371 -2.79 1.00 -12.50
CA GLU A 371 -2.13 1.22 -13.79
C GLU A 371 -1.63 -0.08 -14.40
N LYS A 372 -0.96 -0.91 -13.60
CA LYS A 372 -0.45 -2.24 -14.02
C LYS A 372 -1.54 -3.12 -14.58
N TYR A 373 -2.69 -3.17 -13.91
CA TYR A 373 -3.82 -3.98 -14.34
C TYR A 373 -4.69 -3.28 -15.37
N ASP A 374 -4.46 -2.00 -15.69
CA ASP A 374 -5.31 -1.23 -16.60
C ASP A 374 -6.79 -1.31 -16.16
N GLY A 375 -6.98 -1.25 -14.82
CA GLY A 375 -8.28 -1.46 -14.17
C GLY A 375 -8.85 -2.88 -14.20
N LYS A 376 -8.16 -3.88 -14.75
CA LYS A 376 -8.60 -5.28 -14.86
C LYS A 376 -7.99 -6.16 -13.77
N TRP A 377 -8.62 -6.11 -12.60
CA TRP A 377 -8.12 -6.75 -11.39
C TRP A 377 -8.10 -8.29 -11.46
N PRO A 378 -7.13 -8.96 -10.81
CA PRO A 378 -7.25 -10.37 -10.50
C PRO A 378 -8.44 -10.59 -9.55
N PHE A 379 -9.07 -11.77 -9.64
CA PHE A 379 -10.35 -12.04 -8.96
C PHE A 379 -10.34 -11.76 -7.45
N TRP A 380 -9.24 -12.07 -6.77
CA TRP A 380 -9.11 -11.84 -5.33
C TRP A 380 -9.10 -10.34 -4.98
N LEU A 381 -8.49 -9.47 -5.79
CA LEU A 381 -8.51 -8.01 -5.56
C LEU A 381 -9.74 -7.32 -6.13
N ASN A 382 -10.37 -7.89 -7.17
CA ASN A 382 -11.43 -7.22 -7.92
C ASN A 382 -12.56 -6.72 -7.00
N PRO A 383 -12.84 -5.41 -6.92
CA PRO A 383 -13.87 -4.87 -6.04
C PRO A 383 -15.30 -5.29 -6.44
N ARG A 384 -15.46 -5.79 -7.67
CA ARG A 384 -16.72 -6.26 -8.27
C ARG A 384 -16.56 -7.72 -8.66
N GLN A 385 -16.53 -8.62 -7.67
CA GLN A 385 -16.20 -10.03 -7.91
C GLN A 385 -17.29 -10.76 -8.67
N ALA A 386 -18.55 -10.59 -8.29
CA ALA A 386 -19.68 -11.18 -8.99
C ALA A 386 -20.89 -10.24 -9.07
N ILE A 387 -21.74 -10.47 -10.06
CA ILE A 387 -23.06 -9.85 -10.14
C ILE A 387 -24.10 -10.87 -10.55
N VAL A 388 -25.27 -10.85 -9.89
CA VAL A 388 -26.43 -11.67 -10.25
C VAL A 388 -27.40 -10.85 -11.10
N LEU A 389 -27.69 -11.31 -12.30
CA LEU A 389 -28.58 -10.66 -13.25
C LEU A 389 -29.88 -11.45 -13.39
N THR A 390 -31.02 -10.79 -13.21
CA THR A 390 -32.32 -11.43 -13.44
C THR A 390 -32.75 -11.35 -14.90
N VAL A 391 -33.30 -12.45 -15.44
CA VAL A 391 -33.85 -12.51 -16.81
C VAL A 391 -35.17 -11.74 -16.91
N ASN A 392 -35.98 -11.77 -15.85
CA ASN A 392 -37.23 -11.04 -15.72
C ASN A 392 -37.41 -10.50 -14.28
N THR A 393 -38.51 -9.81 -14.05
CA THR A 393 -38.82 -9.18 -12.75
C THR A 393 -39.95 -9.91 -12.02
N SER A 394 -40.16 -11.21 -12.30
CA SER A 394 -41.15 -12.01 -11.56
C SER A 394 -40.65 -12.25 -10.13
N ALA A 395 -41.56 -12.22 -9.15
CA ALA A 395 -41.19 -12.38 -7.74
C ALA A 395 -40.32 -13.64 -7.47
N PRO A 396 -40.62 -14.83 -8.02
CA PRO A 396 -39.77 -16.01 -7.80
C PRO A 396 -38.33 -15.84 -8.28
N VAL A 397 -38.11 -15.13 -9.40
CA VAL A 397 -36.79 -14.88 -9.97
C VAL A 397 -36.03 -13.83 -9.15
N LEU A 398 -36.72 -12.79 -8.68
CA LEU A 398 -36.14 -11.76 -7.82
C LEU A 398 -35.71 -12.34 -6.47
N ASP A 399 -36.59 -13.11 -5.83
CA ASP A 399 -36.34 -13.75 -4.54
C ASP A 399 -35.19 -14.75 -4.63
N TRP A 400 -35.12 -15.52 -5.73
CA TRP A 400 -34.02 -16.44 -5.96
C TRP A 400 -32.68 -15.73 -6.22
N ALA A 401 -32.67 -14.62 -6.95
CA ALA A 401 -31.44 -13.85 -7.18
C ALA A 401 -30.87 -13.26 -5.88
N GLU A 402 -31.75 -12.77 -5.00
CA GLU A 402 -31.40 -12.33 -3.65
C GLU A 402 -30.88 -13.49 -2.80
N HIS A 403 -31.55 -14.64 -2.84
CA HIS A 403 -31.09 -15.85 -2.15
C HIS A 403 -29.71 -16.31 -2.63
N VAL A 404 -29.46 -16.33 -3.95
CA VAL A 404 -28.14 -16.64 -4.51
C VAL A 404 -27.10 -15.67 -3.97
N ARG A 405 -27.37 -14.35 -3.99
CA ARG A 405 -26.45 -13.37 -3.40
C ARG A 405 -26.17 -13.70 -1.94
N ASP A 406 -27.21 -13.92 -1.14
CA ASP A 406 -27.12 -14.18 0.30
C ASP A 406 -26.25 -15.41 0.59
N VAL A 407 -26.44 -16.52 -0.13
CA VAL A 407 -25.58 -17.71 -0.02
C VAL A 407 -24.14 -17.37 -0.36
N LEU A 408 -23.89 -16.67 -1.48
CA LEU A 408 -22.53 -16.33 -1.91
C LEU A 408 -21.80 -15.42 -0.90
N VAL A 409 -22.47 -14.39 -0.36
CA VAL A 409 -21.88 -13.52 0.66
C VAL A 409 -21.84 -14.16 2.04
N GLY A 410 -22.56 -15.29 2.23
CA GLY A 410 -22.68 -15.99 3.50
C GLY A 410 -23.59 -15.27 4.50
N GLN A 411 -24.67 -14.65 4.02
CA GLN A 411 -25.76 -14.12 4.83
C GLN A 411 -26.88 -15.16 4.94
N ASN A 412 -27.45 -15.30 6.12
CA ASN A 412 -28.62 -16.14 6.36
C ASN A 412 -29.77 -15.28 6.88
N LYS A 413 -30.92 -15.27 6.21
CA LYS A 413 -32.12 -14.59 6.74
C LYS A 413 -32.56 -15.21 8.08
N GLN A 414 -32.37 -16.51 8.25
CA GLN A 414 -32.67 -17.21 9.52
C GLN A 414 -31.78 -16.73 10.68
N PHE A 415 -30.61 -16.15 10.41
CA PHE A 415 -29.78 -15.54 11.45
C PHE A 415 -30.52 -14.37 12.11
N TYR A 416 -31.17 -13.51 11.32
CA TYR A 416 -31.95 -12.39 11.82
C TYR A 416 -33.25 -12.85 12.47
N GLU A 417 -33.96 -13.83 11.89
CA GLU A 417 -35.17 -14.40 12.48
C GLU A 417 -34.89 -15.07 13.84
N GLN A 418 -33.76 -15.75 13.98
CA GLN A 418 -33.33 -16.36 15.26
C GLN A 418 -32.99 -15.29 16.30
N LEU A 419 -32.29 -14.23 15.91
CA LEU A 419 -32.03 -13.09 16.79
C LEU A 419 -33.33 -12.41 17.24
N GLU A 420 -34.29 -12.22 16.34
CA GLU A 420 -35.61 -11.68 16.65
C GLU A 420 -36.41 -12.60 17.60
N SER A 421 -36.21 -13.92 17.48
CA SER A 421 -36.80 -14.91 18.40
C SER A 421 -36.09 -15.01 19.76
N GLY A 422 -34.99 -14.28 19.97
CA GLY A 422 -34.21 -14.30 21.21
C GLY A 422 -33.28 -15.50 21.36
N ALA A 423 -33.08 -16.30 20.31
CA ALA A 423 -32.14 -17.41 20.28
C ALA A 423 -30.79 -16.98 19.71
N LEU A 424 -29.69 -17.45 20.30
CA LEU A 424 -28.37 -17.31 19.68
C LEU A 424 -28.30 -18.22 18.45
N PRO A 425 -27.96 -17.69 17.26
CA PRO A 425 -27.94 -18.48 16.05
C PRO A 425 -26.94 -19.64 16.11
N SER A 426 -27.33 -20.81 15.62
CA SER A 426 -26.41 -21.95 15.50
C SER A 426 -25.32 -21.64 14.46
N GLN A 427 -24.09 -22.06 14.73
CA GLN A 427 -22.97 -21.85 13.78
C GLN A 427 -23.05 -22.82 12.60
N ASP A 428 -23.96 -22.57 11.67
CA ASP A 428 -23.93 -23.26 10.38
C ASP A 428 -22.75 -22.76 9.53
N HIS A 429 -21.89 -23.68 9.08
CA HIS A 429 -20.75 -23.36 8.21
C HIS A 429 -21.18 -22.87 6.82
N ALA A 430 -22.39 -23.23 6.38
CA ALA A 430 -22.95 -22.81 5.08
C ALA A 430 -23.26 -21.30 5.00
N PHE A 431 -23.37 -20.61 6.14
CA PHE A 431 -23.76 -19.20 6.18
C PHE A 431 -22.83 -18.32 7.04
N ARG A 432 -21.53 -18.58 6.92
CA ARG A 432 -20.49 -17.67 7.44
C ARG A 432 -20.17 -16.60 6.40
N PRO A 433 -20.04 -15.31 6.79
CA PRO A 433 -19.64 -14.25 5.88
C PRO A 433 -18.37 -14.61 5.11
N THR A 434 -18.44 -14.54 3.78
CA THR A 434 -17.33 -14.98 2.90
C THR A 434 -16.38 -13.85 2.55
N GLY A 435 -16.80 -12.59 2.73
CA GLY A 435 -16.06 -11.42 2.24
C GLY A 435 -16.14 -11.21 0.72
N LEU A 436 -16.95 -12.01 0.02
CA LEU A 436 -17.17 -11.84 -1.42
C LEU A 436 -18.00 -10.58 -1.70
N ALA A 437 -17.62 -9.85 -2.75
CA ALA A 437 -18.39 -8.71 -3.26
C ALA A 437 -19.34 -9.17 -4.37
N VAL A 438 -20.62 -9.28 -4.04
CA VAL A 438 -21.67 -9.75 -4.95
C VAL A 438 -22.78 -8.72 -5.06
N ASP A 439 -22.96 -8.16 -6.24
CA ASP A 439 -24.03 -7.21 -6.55
C ASP A 439 -25.21 -7.91 -7.23
N VAL A 440 -26.39 -7.27 -7.28
CA VAL A 440 -27.58 -7.81 -7.94
C VAL A 440 -28.20 -6.74 -8.83
N ASP A 441 -28.53 -7.08 -10.07
CA ASP A 441 -29.29 -6.23 -11.00
C ASP A 441 -30.64 -6.87 -11.33
N THR A 442 -31.66 -6.39 -10.61
CA THR A 442 -33.07 -6.76 -10.75
C THR A 442 -33.86 -5.86 -11.70
N THR A 443 -33.20 -4.92 -12.40
CA THR A 443 -33.89 -3.94 -13.24
C THR A 443 -34.64 -4.59 -14.40
N ALA A 444 -35.71 -3.97 -14.92
CA ALA A 444 -36.48 -4.48 -16.05
C ALA A 444 -35.79 -4.33 -17.43
N ARG A 445 -34.46 -4.19 -17.46
CA ARG A 445 -33.68 -3.98 -18.68
C ARG A 445 -33.39 -5.30 -19.40
N PRO A 446 -33.22 -5.30 -20.74
CA PRO A 446 -32.86 -6.51 -21.48
C PRO A 446 -31.58 -7.14 -20.93
N LEU A 447 -31.55 -8.47 -20.77
CA LEU A 447 -30.40 -9.20 -20.22
C LEU A 447 -29.08 -8.87 -20.95
N GLY A 448 -29.12 -8.74 -22.28
CA GLY A 448 -27.93 -8.36 -23.07
C GLY A 448 -27.36 -6.99 -22.69
N ALA A 449 -28.21 -6.03 -22.32
CA ALA A 449 -27.78 -4.71 -21.85
C ALA A 449 -27.13 -4.81 -20.46
N LYS A 450 -27.74 -5.58 -19.55
CA LYS A 450 -27.18 -5.85 -18.22
C LYS A 450 -25.80 -6.51 -18.29
N ILE A 451 -25.66 -7.55 -19.13
CA ILE A 451 -24.38 -8.25 -19.35
C ILE A 451 -23.33 -7.30 -19.92
N LYS A 452 -23.71 -6.45 -20.89
CA LYS A 452 -22.79 -5.47 -21.48
C LYS A 452 -22.30 -4.47 -20.44
N GLU A 453 -23.20 -3.94 -19.61
CA GLU A 453 -22.83 -3.05 -18.52
C GLU A 453 -21.94 -3.73 -17.49
N ALA A 454 -22.29 -4.94 -17.03
CA ALA A 454 -21.47 -5.70 -16.10
C ALA A 454 -20.05 -5.95 -16.63
N ARG A 455 -19.90 -6.27 -17.93
CA ARG A 455 -18.59 -6.40 -18.58
C ARG A 455 -17.83 -5.08 -18.62
N ASN A 456 -18.49 -3.99 -18.98
CA ASN A 456 -17.89 -2.66 -19.01
C ASN A 456 -17.43 -2.22 -17.61
N ASN A 457 -18.21 -2.58 -16.59
CA ASN A 457 -17.96 -2.31 -15.19
C ASN A 457 -16.89 -3.22 -14.56
N GLY A 458 -16.36 -4.20 -15.30
CA GLY A 458 -15.24 -5.04 -14.88
C GLY A 458 -15.62 -6.15 -13.90
N TYR A 459 -16.87 -6.61 -13.88
CA TYR A 459 -17.26 -7.73 -12.99
C TYR A 459 -16.50 -9.00 -13.32
N GLY A 460 -15.96 -9.65 -12.28
CA GLY A 460 -15.18 -10.89 -12.42
C GLY A 460 -16.02 -12.07 -12.90
N GLN A 461 -17.23 -12.22 -12.33
CA GLN A 461 -18.20 -13.25 -12.69
C GLN A 461 -19.57 -12.62 -12.94
N ILE A 462 -20.24 -13.07 -13.99
CA ILE A 462 -21.59 -12.61 -14.34
C ILE A 462 -22.51 -13.81 -14.25
N LEU A 463 -23.41 -13.77 -13.29
CA LEU A 463 -24.36 -14.81 -12.97
C LEU A 463 -25.72 -14.44 -13.53
N VAL A 464 -26.48 -15.42 -14.03
CA VAL A 464 -27.82 -15.19 -14.58
C VAL A 464 -28.82 -16.10 -13.89
N VAL A 465 -29.97 -15.53 -13.55
CA VAL A 465 -31.10 -16.23 -12.93
C VAL A 465 -32.36 -16.02 -13.76
N GLY A 466 -32.91 -17.12 -14.28
CA GLY A 466 -34.22 -17.19 -14.92
C GLY A 466 -35.14 -18.21 -14.26
N GLU A 467 -36.32 -18.43 -14.85
CA GLU A 467 -37.36 -19.31 -14.27
C GLU A 467 -36.91 -20.77 -14.10
N ASP A 468 -36.15 -21.29 -15.06
CA ASP A 468 -35.64 -22.67 -14.98
C ASP A 468 -34.57 -22.81 -13.89
N ASP A 469 -33.81 -21.75 -13.62
CA ASP A 469 -32.81 -21.73 -12.54
C ASP A 469 -33.51 -21.77 -11.18
N VAL A 470 -34.67 -21.09 -11.03
CA VAL A 470 -35.51 -21.18 -9.83
C VAL A 470 -36.05 -22.59 -9.63
N LYS A 471 -36.62 -23.21 -10.68
CA LYS A 471 -37.20 -24.57 -10.60
C LYS A 471 -36.17 -25.62 -10.22
N ASN A 472 -34.95 -25.49 -10.72
CA ASN A 472 -33.88 -26.45 -10.49
C ASN A 472 -32.98 -26.09 -9.30
N GLN A 473 -33.26 -24.99 -8.60
CA GLN A 473 -32.45 -24.48 -7.48
C GLN A 473 -30.97 -24.26 -7.88
N GLN A 474 -30.77 -23.59 -9.02
CA GLN A 474 -29.46 -23.38 -9.64
C GLN A 474 -29.22 -21.92 -10.00
N VAL A 475 -28.00 -21.60 -10.43
CA VAL A 475 -27.62 -20.34 -11.05
C VAL A 475 -26.72 -20.57 -12.25
N ALA A 476 -26.89 -19.74 -13.28
CA ALA A 476 -26.09 -19.80 -14.49
C ALA A 476 -24.77 -19.06 -14.36
N LEU A 477 -23.65 -19.73 -14.63
CA LEU A 477 -22.36 -19.10 -14.89
C LEU A 477 -21.92 -19.43 -16.33
N GLY A 478 -22.25 -18.53 -17.26
CA GLY A 478 -22.05 -18.78 -18.68
C GLY A 478 -22.88 -19.97 -19.17
N LYS A 479 -22.22 -21.06 -19.55
CA LYS A 479 -22.87 -22.31 -19.97
C LYS A 479 -23.11 -23.30 -18.82
N GLU A 480 -22.45 -23.10 -17.69
CA GLU A 480 -22.54 -23.99 -16.54
C GLU A 480 -23.76 -23.62 -15.69
N ARG A 481 -24.32 -24.62 -15.01
CA ARG A 481 -25.39 -24.49 -14.02
C ARG A 481 -24.89 -25.12 -12.73
N LEU A 482 -24.90 -24.35 -11.65
CA LEU A 482 -24.36 -24.76 -10.35
C LEU A 482 -25.38 -24.46 -9.27
N THR A 483 -25.33 -25.18 -8.16
CA THR A 483 -26.02 -24.76 -6.94
C THR A 483 -25.34 -23.50 -6.38
N PRO A 484 -26.05 -22.62 -5.65
CA PRO A 484 -25.45 -21.47 -4.99
C PRO A 484 -24.28 -21.86 -4.05
N GLU A 485 -24.37 -23.00 -3.38
CA GLU A 485 -23.36 -23.53 -2.46
C GLU A 485 -22.08 -23.97 -3.20
N ASP A 486 -22.21 -24.74 -4.28
CA ASP A 486 -21.06 -25.15 -5.10
C ASP A 486 -20.36 -23.93 -5.71
N LEU A 487 -21.15 -22.94 -6.15
CA LEU A 487 -20.60 -21.70 -6.67
C LEU A 487 -19.87 -20.92 -5.58
N ARG A 488 -20.41 -20.83 -4.37
CA ARG A 488 -19.78 -20.17 -3.22
C ARG A 488 -18.39 -20.75 -2.96
N GLU A 489 -18.27 -22.07 -2.87
CA GLU A 489 -16.99 -22.74 -2.60
C GLU A 489 -15.99 -22.55 -3.74
N ARG A 490 -16.47 -22.55 -4.99
CA ARG A 490 -15.63 -22.21 -6.15
C ARG A 490 -15.09 -20.79 -6.06
N LEU A 491 -15.94 -19.80 -5.79
CA LEU A 491 -15.49 -18.40 -5.69
C LEU A 491 -14.53 -18.19 -4.51
N LYS A 492 -14.76 -18.84 -3.37
CA LYS A 492 -13.83 -18.83 -2.23
C LYS A 492 -12.47 -19.39 -2.62
N THR A 493 -12.44 -20.54 -3.28
CA THR A 493 -11.20 -21.16 -3.78
C THR A 493 -10.45 -20.21 -4.72
N MET A 494 -11.15 -19.47 -5.57
CA MET A 494 -10.54 -18.47 -6.46
C MET A 494 -9.93 -17.28 -5.71
N VAL A 495 -10.42 -16.93 -4.51
CA VAL A 495 -9.80 -15.92 -3.64
C VAL A 495 -8.58 -16.49 -2.95
N GLU A 496 -8.70 -17.69 -2.38
CA GLU A 496 -7.65 -18.36 -1.60
C GLU A 496 -6.44 -18.79 -2.44
N THR A 497 -6.63 -19.09 -3.73
CA THR A 497 -5.52 -19.45 -4.63
C THR A 497 -4.44 -18.36 -4.72
N PHE A 498 -4.78 -17.11 -4.40
CA PHE A 498 -3.87 -15.97 -4.49
C PHE A 498 -3.53 -15.34 -3.14
N ALA A 499 -4.07 -15.81 -2.02
CA ALA A 499 -3.90 -15.24 -0.69
C ALA A 499 -3.15 -16.23 0.23
#